data_AF-R7U105-F1
#
_entry.id   AF-R7U105-F1
#
_cell.length_a   1.000
_cell.length_b   1.000
_cell.length_c   1.000
_cell.angle_alpha   90.00
_cell.angle_beta   90.00
_cell.angle_gamma   90.00
#
_symmetry.space_group_name_H-M   'P 1'
#
loop_
_entity.id
_entity.type
_entity.pdbx_description
1 polymer ?
#
loop_
_entity_poly.entity_id
_entity_poly.type
_entity_poly.pdbx_seq_one_letter_code
_entity_poly.pdbx_strand_id
1 'polypeptide(L)'
;WSILPPMIKARYHHASIYHNSHLYSFGGMFPDISLTASVEALNMKTLEWSQLSPLPLALTNCLAVCASNKLFVFSGIDSSCTPSRGVHHYDSPLNTWRS
;
A
#
# COMPACT_ATOMS: atom_id res chain seq x y z
N TRP A 1 3.60 -7.64 23.63
CA TRP A 1 2.90 -7.07 22.46
C TRP A 1 2.14 -5.84 22.91
N SER A 2 2.18 -4.77 22.12
CA SER A 2 1.39 -3.55 22.33
C SER A 2 0.42 -3.37 21.16
N ILE A 3 -0.78 -2.89 21.45
CA ILE A 3 -1.77 -2.60 20.42
C ILE A 3 -1.46 -1.22 19.84
N LEU A 4 -1.31 -1.15 18.51
CA LEU A 4 -1.25 0.11 17.78
C LEU A 4 -2.65 0.48 17.27
N PRO A 5 -2.90 1.76 16.93
CA PRO A 5 -4.17 2.17 16.34
C PRO A 5 -4.52 1.33 15.10
N PRO A 6 -5.79 0.93 14.95
CA PRO A 6 -6.21 0.08 13.85
C PRO A 6 -6.10 0.83 12.51
N MET A 7 -5.87 0.09 11.42
CA MET A 7 -5.96 0.62 10.05
C MET A 7 -7.30 1.31 9.81
N ILE A 8 -7.34 2.28 8.88
CA ILE A 8 -8.56 3.02 8.53
C ILE A 8 -9.64 2.07 8.03
N LYS A 9 -9.24 1.07 7.23
CA LYS A 9 -10.15 0.04 6.74
C LYS A 9 -9.49 -1.34 6.82
N ALA A 10 -10.17 -2.28 7.45
CA ALA A 10 -9.72 -3.67 7.56
C ALA A 10 -9.49 -4.28 6.17
N ARG A 11 -8.35 -4.95 5.98
CA ARG A 11 -7.94 -5.55 4.71
C ARG A 11 -7.02 -6.75 4.93
N TYR A 12 -6.89 -7.61 3.92
CA TYR A 12 -5.98 -8.75 3.88
C TYR A 12 -5.32 -8.85 2.49
N HIS A 13 -4.28 -9.67 2.34
CA HIS A 13 -3.48 -9.80 1.10
C HIS A 13 -2.87 -8.48 0.57
N HIS A 14 -2.71 -7.48 1.43
CA HIS A 14 -2.03 -6.22 1.11
C HIS A 14 -0.51 -6.37 1.25
N ALA A 15 0.23 -5.48 0.63
CA ALA A 15 1.66 -5.33 0.91
C ALA A 15 1.87 -4.28 2.00
N SER A 16 2.92 -4.43 2.82
CA SER A 16 3.29 -3.41 3.81
C SER A 16 4.79 -3.17 3.85
N ILE A 17 5.20 -1.96 4.20
CA ILE A 17 6.61 -1.59 4.39
C ILE A 17 6.77 -0.45 5.40
N TYR A 18 7.88 -0.43 6.13
CA TYR A 18 8.28 0.70 6.95
C TYR A 18 9.31 1.56 6.24
N HIS A 19 9.09 2.87 6.18
CA HIS A 19 10.02 3.85 5.60
C HIS A 19 9.79 5.24 6.19
N ASN A 20 10.85 6.01 6.46
CA ASN A 20 10.78 7.39 6.95
C ASN A 20 9.76 7.63 8.09
N SER A 21 9.82 6.79 9.14
CA SER A 21 8.90 6.86 10.29
C SER A 21 7.42 6.58 10.00
N HIS A 22 7.11 5.96 8.86
CA HIS A 22 5.76 5.57 8.50
C HIS A 22 5.68 4.08 8.19
N LEU A 23 4.62 3.42 8.65
CA LEU A 23 4.25 2.08 8.21
C LEU A 23 3.17 2.21 7.13
N TYR A 24 3.46 1.75 5.92
CA TYR A 24 2.56 1.84 4.78
C TYR A 24 1.86 0.49 4.55
N SER A 25 0.61 0.55 4.11
CA SER A 25 -0.15 -0.58 3.58
C SER A 25 -0.68 -0.24 2.19
N PHE A 26 -0.43 -1.12 1.23
CA PHE A 26 -0.75 -0.92 -0.19
C PHE A 26 -1.71 -1.99 -0.69
N GLY A 27 -2.80 -1.55 -1.30
CA GLY A 27 -3.74 -2.44 -1.98
C GLY A 27 -4.33 -3.50 -1.04
N GLY A 28 -4.49 -4.71 -1.56
CA GLY A 28 -5.11 -5.84 -0.90
C GLY A 28 -6.60 -5.99 -1.21
N MET A 29 -7.28 -6.67 -0.30
CA MET A 29 -8.69 -7.04 -0.42
C MET A 29 -9.44 -6.67 0.86
N PHE A 30 -10.64 -6.12 0.69
CA PHE A 30 -11.56 -5.87 1.80
C PHE A 30 -12.36 -7.13 2.16
N PRO A 31 -13.01 -7.19 3.34
CA PRO A 31 -13.79 -8.36 3.76
C PRO A 31 -14.91 -8.79 2.80
N ASP A 32 -15.39 -7.88 1.94
CA ASP A 32 -16.37 -8.13 0.89
C ASP A 32 -15.76 -8.70 -0.41
N ILE A 33 -14.48 -9.09 -0.39
CA ILE A 33 -13.71 -9.65 -1.50
C ILE A 33 -13.36 -8.60 -2.59
N SER A 34 -13.74 -7.32 -2.41
CA SER A 34 -13.35 -6.28 -3.35
C SER A 34 -11.86 -5.94 -3.23
N LEU A 35 -11.18 -5.85 -4.37
CA LEU A 35 -9.79 -5.39 -4.44
C LEU A 35 -9.75 -3.87 -4.21
N THR A 36 -8.66 -3.40 -3.60
CA THR A 36 -8.45 -1.98 -3.39
C THR A 36 -7.13 -1.50 -3.98
N ALA A 37 -7.13 -0.26 -4.46
CA ALA A 37 -5.92 0.49 -4.80
C ALA A 37 -5.49 1.41 -3.65
N SER A 38 -6.25 1.46 -2.55
CA SER A 38 -6.00 2.40 -1.47
C SER A 38 -4.64 2.17 -0.81
N VAL A 39 -3.99 3.28 -0.45
CA VAL A 39 -2.74 3.30 0.29
C VAL A 39 -2.99 4.05 1.58
N GLU A 40 -2.61 3.47 2.70
CA GLU A 40 -2.68 4.11 4.01
C GLU A 40 -1.33 4.05 4.71
N ALA A 41 -1.02 5.07 5.51
CA ALA A 41 0.23 5.16 6.24
C ALA A 41 -0.01 5.56 7.69
N LEU A 42 0.55 4.79 8.61
CA LEU A 42 0.63 5.10 10.03
C LEU A 42 1.89 5.89 10.29
N ASN A 43 1.74 7.13 10.75
CA ASN A 43 2.86 7.89 11.28
C ASN A 43 3.26 7.32 12.64
N MET A 44 4.46 6.75 12.75
CA MET A 44 4.91 6.08 13.99
C MET A 44 5.26 7.04 15.12
N LYS A 45 5.29 8.36 14.87
CA LYS A 45 5.52 9.39 15.89
C LYS A 45 4.20 9.88 16.49
N THR A 46 3.18 10.09 15.67
CA THR A 46 1.85 10.58 16.12
C THR A 46 0.86 9.45 16.38
N LEU A 47 1.13 8.26 15.85
CA LEU A 47 0.24 7.10 15.84
C LEU A 47 -1.09 7.36 15.11
N GLU A 48 -1.06 8.24 14.11
CA GLU A 48 -2.23 8.57 13.30
C GLU A 48 -2.11 7.95 11.91
N TRP A 49 -3.21 7.38 11.43
CA TRP A 49 -3.33 6.90 10.08
C TRP A 49 -3.73 8.02 9.13
N SER A 50 -3.15 8.00 7.94
CA SER A 50 -3.48 8.91 6.84
C SER A 50 -3.74 8.11 5.58
N GLN A 51 -4.72 8.55 4.79
CA GLN A 51 -4.94 8.01 3.45
C GLN A 51 -4.02 8.76 2.48
N LEU A 52 -3.28 8.01 1.67
CA LEU A 52 -2.39 8.53 0.65
C LEU A 52 -2.98 8.32 -0.74
N SER A 53 -2.29 8.84 -1.77
CA SER A 53 -2.72 8.62 -3.14
C SER A 53 -2.79 7.12 -3.48
N PRO A 54 -3.89 6.67 -4.09
CA PRO A 54 -4.09 5.27 -4.42
C PRO A 54 -3.11 4.81 -5.50
N LEU A 55 -2.83 3.51 -5.52
CA LEU A 55 -2.13 2.86 -6.63
C LEU A 55 -2.88 3.11 -7.96
N PRO A 56 -2.18 3.13 -9.11
CA PRO A 56 -2.84 3.24 -10.41
C PRO A 56 -3.76 2.06 -10.72
N LEU A 57 -3.54 0.92 -10.08
CA LEU A 57 -4.31 -0.31 -10.24
C LEU A 57 -4.59 -0.94 -8.87
N ALA A 58 -5.82 -1.42 -8.68
CA ALA A 58 -6.19 -2.19 -7.50
C ALA A 58 -5.55 -3.59 -7.58
N LEU A 59 -4.73 -3.93 -6.60
CA LEU A 59 -3.90 -5.14 -6.62
C LEU A 59 -4.00 -5.88 -5.28
N THR A 60 -4.13 -7.20 -5.35
CA THR A 60 -3.97 -8.12 -4.21
C THR A 60 -2.72 -8.97 -4.38
N ASN A 61 -2.15 -9.50 -3.29
CA ASN A 61 -0.90 -10.29 -3.31
C ASN A 61 0.29 -9.56 -3.96
N CYS A 62 0.30 -8.22 -3.92
CA CYS A 62 1.42 -7.44 -4.39
C CYS A 62 2.59 -7.47 -3.39
N LEU A 63 3.76 -7.03 -3.85
CA LEU A 63 4.96 -6.89 -3.02
C LEU A 63 5.33 -5.41 -2.91
N ALA A 64 5.83 -5.00 -1.74
CA ALA A 64 6.36 -3.68 -1.50
C ALA A 64 7.84 -3.76 -1.11
N VAL A 65 8.68 -2.93 -1.72
CA VAL A 65 10.11 -2.82 -1.41
C VAL A 65 10.54 -1.37 -1.36
N CYS A 66 11.56 -1.07 -0.56
CA CYS A 66 12.21 0.22 -0.54
C CYS A 66 13.60 0.07 -1.16
N ALA A 67 13.88 0.83 -2.21
CA ALA A 67 15.17 0.86 -2.88
C ALA A 67 15.56 2.30 -3.20
N SER A 68 16.81 2.67 -2.91
CA SER A 68 17.31 4.04 -3.13
C SER A 68 16.37 5.14 -2.59
N ASN A 69 15.86 4.93 -1.37
CA ASN A 69 14.93 5.84 -0.67
C ASN A 69 13.58 6.08 -1.38
N LYS A 70 13.18 5.16 -2.26
CA LYS A 70 11.87 5.18 -2.95
C LYS A 70 11.11 3.89 -2.65
N LEU A 71 9.80 4.02 -2.51
CA LEU A 71 8.89 2.89 -2.32
C LEU A 71 8.45 2.38 -3.68
N PHE A 72 8.52 1.06 -3.86
CA PHE A 72 8.08 0.37 -5.06
C PHE A 72 7.04 -0.67 -4.68
N VAL A 73 6.00 -0.78 -5.50
CA VAL A 73 4.98 -1.82 -5.45
C VAL A 73 4.95 -2.52 -6.80
N PHE A 74 5.04 -3.84 -6.80
CA PHE A 74 5.07 -4.63 -8.03
C PHE A 74 4.41 -6.00 -7.84
N SER A 75 4.19 -6.68 -8.96
CA SER A 75 3.46 -7.97 -9.00
C SER A 75 2.01 -7.83 -8.50
N GLY A 76 1.40 -8.94 -8.13
CA GLY A 76 0.03 -9.03 -7.65
C GLY A 76 -0.95 -9.39 -8.76
N ILE A 77 -2.23 -9.45 -8.39
CA ILE A 77 -3.34 -9.85 -9.24
C ILE A 77 -4.40 -8.74 -9.20
N ASP A 78 -4.94 -8.38 -10.35
CA ASP A 78 -6.02 -7.40 -10.49
C ASP A 78 -7.42 -8.04 -10.38
N SER A 79 -8.46 -7.22 -10.53
CA SER A 79 -9.86 -7.69 -10.44
C SER A 79 -10.26 -8.63 -11.58
N SER A 80 -9.48 -8.71 -12.65
CA SER A 80 -9.69 -9.60 -13.80
C SER A 80 -8.90 -10.91 -13.66
N CYS A 81 -8.38 -11.20 -12.46
CA CYS A 81 -7.51 -12.35 -12.18
C CYS A 81 -6.24 -12.37 -13.04
N THR A 82 -5.79 -11.20 -13.52
CA THR A 82 -4.60 -11.09 -14.37
C THR A 82 -3.38 -10.72 -13.52
N PRO A 83 -2.27 -11.47 -13.62
CA PRO A 83 -1.02 -11.10 -12.96
C PRO A 83 -0.49 -9.76 -13.51
N SER A 84 -0.22 -8.82 -12.61
CA SER A 84 0.34 -7.53 -12.99
C SER A 84 1.84 -7.64 -13.28
N ARG A 85 2.25 -7.08 -14.43
CA ARG A 85 3.65 -6.85 -14.78
C ARG A 85 4.13 -5.45 -14.39
N GLY A 86 3.23 -4.62 -13.85
CA GLY A 86 3.52 -3.24 -13.48
C GLY A 86 4.47 -3.14 -12.30
N VAL A 87 5.41 -2.20 -12.39
CA VAL A 87 6.21 -1.74 -11.26
C VAL A 87 5.83 -0.29 -11.03
N HIS A 88 5.34 0.03 -9.84
CA HIS A 88 4.89 1.38 -9.50
C HIS A 88 5.78 1.92 -8.40
N HIS A 89 6.33 3.12 -8.57
CA HIS A 89 7.07 3.79 -7.51
C HIS A 89 6.32 5.03 -7.00
N TYR A 90 6.42 5.27 -5.70
CA TYR A 90 5.80 6.40 -5.05
C TYR A 90 6.72 7.63 -5.10
N ASP A 91 6.21 8.72 -5.66
CA ASP A 91 6.86 10.02 -5.69
C ASP A 91 6.38 10.85 -4.49
N SER A 92 7.13 10.81 -3.39
CA SER A 92 6.75 11.47 -2.13
C SER A 92 6.54 12.98 -2.24
N PRO A 93 7.37 13.76 -2.98
CA PRO A 93 7.12 15.19 -3.20
C PRO A 93 5.77 15.50 -3.86
N LEU A 94 5.32 14.64 -4.77
CA LEU A 94 4.09 14.86 -5.54
C LEU A 94 2.89 14.11 -4.97
N ASN A 95 3.09 13.24 -3.97
CA ASN A 95 2.07 12.31 -3.49
C ASN A 95 1.39 11.57 -4.66
N THR A 96 2.17 11.06 -5.61
CA THR A 96 1.64 10.35 -6.79
C THR A 96 2.45 9.10 -7.11
N TRP A 97 1.84 8.17 -7.84
CA TRP A 97 2.49 6.96 -8.32
C TRP A 97 2.91 7.10 -9.78
N ARG A 98 4.08 6.57 -10.11
CA ARG A 98 4.57 6.50 -11.49
C ARG A 98 4.89 5.05 -11.84
N SER A 99 4.49 4.64 -13.04
CA SER A 99 4.84 3.36 -13.68
C SER A 99 6.15 3.47 -14.45
#